data_AF-A8XVE9-F1
#
_entry.id   AF-A8XVE9-F1
#
_cell.length_a   1.000
_cell.length_b   1.000
_cell.length_c   1.000
_cell.angle_alpha   90.00
_cell.angle_beta   90.00
_cell.angle_gamma   90.00
#
_symmetry.space_group_name_H-M   'P 1'
#
loop_
_entity.id
_entity.type
_entity.pdbx_description
1 polymer ?
#
loop_
_entity_poly.entity_id
_entity_poly.type
_entity_poly.pdbx_seq_one_letter_code
_entity_poly.pdbx_strand_id
1 'polypeptide(L)'
;MNQMASSLGISRQSVQSIVKKDLGLNSYRLLRGQYLTEQSKKNRLEKAKKLLDALKVRRLSEIIWTDEKIFTVEPLPNRQNAR
;
A
#
# COMPACT_ATOMS: atom_id res chain seq x y z
N MET A 1 -7.38 -18.42 -6.56
CA MET A 1 -8.58 -19.20 -6.97
C MET A 1 -8.22 -20.60 -7.43
N ASN A 2 -7.30 -20.81 -8.39
CA ASN A 2 -6.99 -22.16 -8.92
C ASN A 2 -6.44 -23.13 -7.86
N GLN A 3 -5.51 -22.68 -7.01
CA GLN A 3 -4.98 -23.53 -5.92
C GLN A 3 -6.10 -23.95 -4.95
N MET A 4 -6.97 -23.02 -4.57
CA MET A 4 -8.12 -23.27 -3.69
C MET A 4 -9.15 -24.21 -4.34
N ALA A 5 -9.38 -24.09 -5.65
CA ALA A 5 -10.22 -25.00 -6.41
C ALA A 5 -9.65 -26.43 -6.40
N SER A 6 -8.34 -26.57 -6.62
CA SER A 6 -7.65 -27.86 -6.57
C SER A 6 -7.68 -28.50 -5.18
N SER A 7 -7.49 -27.72 -4.11
CA SER A 7 -7.51 -28.25 -2.74
C SER A 7 -8.91 -28.68 -2.29
N LEU A 8 -9.95 -28.00 -2.78
CA LEU A 8 -11.35 -28.28 -2.43
C LEU A 8 -12.02 -29.27 -3.39
N GLY A 9 -11.36 -29.66 -4.49
CA GLY A 9 -11.92 -30.58 -5.49
C GLY A 9 -13.11 -30.01 -6.28
N ILE A 10 -13.27 -28.68 -6.31
CA ILE A 10 -14.39 -28.02 -6.99
C ILE A 10 -13.91 -27.16 -8.17
N SER A 11 -14.84 -26.79 -9.05
CA SER A 11 -14.51 -25.92 -10.18
C SER A 11 -14.04 -24.53 -9.72
N ARG A 12 -13.14 -23.92 -10.51
CA ARG A 12 -12.69 -22.54 -10.27
C ARG A 12 -13.86 -21.54 -10.24
N GLN A 13 -14.88 -21.75 -11.08
CA GLN A 13 -16.05 -20.88 -11.18
C GLN A 13 -16.92 -20.96 -9.92
N SER A 14 -17.04 -22.15 -9.32
CA SER A 14 -17.73 -22.36 -8.05
C SER A 14 -17.02 -21.59 -6.93
N VAL A 15 -15.69 -21.74 -6.80
CA VAL A 15 -14.89 -20.95 -5.82
C VAL A 15 -15.10 -19.45 -6.03
N GLN A 16 -15.05 -18.98 -7.27
CA GLN A 16 -15.21 -17.56 -7.56
C GLN A 16 -16.61 -17.03 -7.20
N SER A 17 -17.65 -17.82 -7.45
CA SER A 17 -19.03 -17.47 -7.10
C SER A 17 -19.21 -17.41 -5.58
N ILE A 18 -18.71 -18.42 -4.86
CA ILE A 18 -18.76 -18.45 -3.39
C ILE A 18 -18.03 -17.24 -2.81
N VAL A 19 -16.79 -16.98 -3.24
CA VAL A 19 -16.00 -15.86 -2.71
C VAL A 19 -16.68 -14.51 -2.97
N LYS A 20 -17.26 -14.31 -4.16
CA LYS A 20 -17.81 -13.00 -4.53
C LYS A 20 -19.25 -12.80 -4.06
N LYS A 21 -20.11 -13.81 -4.18
CA LYS A 21 -21.55 -13.70 -3.92
C LYS A 21 -21.90 -14.09 -2.49
N ASP A 22 -21.39 -15.23 -2.03
CA ASP A 22 -21.78 -15.79 -0.73
C ASP A 22 -20.97 -15.13 0.41
N LEU A 23 -19.66 -14.92 0.18
CA LEU A 23 -18.77 -14.28 1.15
C LEU A 23 -18.64 -12.77 0.96
N GLY A 24 -19.08 -12.22 -0.18
CA GLY A 24 -18.97 -10.78 -0.48
C GLY A 24 -17.52 -10.26 -0.59
N LEU A 25 -16.55 -11.13 -0.80
CA LEU A 25 -15.13 -10.79 -0.82
C LEU A 25 -14.65 -10.48 -2.24
N ASN A 26 -13.68 -9.56 -2.34
CA ASN A 26 -13.01 -9.21 -3.58
C ASN A 26 -11.51 -9.45 -3.47
N SER A 27 -10.90 -9.91 -4.57
CA SER A 27 -9.44 -10.06 -4.64
C SER A 27 -8.79 -8.70 -4.91
N TYR A 28 -8.09 -8.17 -3.92
CA TYR A 28 -7.29 -6.97 -4.08
C TYR A 28 -5.85 -7.31 -4.45
N ARG A 29 -5.24 -6.48 -5.31
CA ARG A 29 -3.80 -6.54 -5.57
C ARG A 29 -3.06 -6.05 -4.33
N LEU A 30 -2.33 -6.95 -3.67
CA LEU A 30 -1.40 -6.55 -2.62
C LEU A 30 -0.26 -5.73 -3.23
N LEU A 31 -0.15 -4.46 -2.84
CA LEU A 31 0.99 -3.63 -3.18
C LEU A 31 2.18 -4.08 -2.33
N ARG A 32 3.29 -4.45 -2.98
CA ARG A 32 4.56 -4.67 -2.28
C ARG A 32 5.16 -3.31 -1.94
N GLY A 33 4.87 -2.83 -0.73
CA GLY A 33 5.59 -1.71 -0.13
C GLY A 33 6.92 -2.17 0.47
N GLN A 34 7.77 -1.21 0.85
CA GLN A 34 8.95 -1.52 1.66
C GLN A 34 8.50 -2.13 2.99
N TYR A 35 9.01 -3.33 3.32
CA TYR A 35 8.69 -3.97 4.59
C TYR A 35 9.33 -3.17 5.72
N LEU A 36 8.50 -2.67 6.64
CA LEU A 36 8.98 -1.94 7.80
C LEU A 36 9.31 -2.94 8.92
N THR A 37 10.51 -2.85 9.46
CA THR A 37 10.87 -3.58 10.69
C THR A 37 10.04 -3.06 11.87
N GLU A 38 9.86 -3.86 12.91
CA GLU A 38 9.14 -3.43 14.12
C GLU A 38 9.77 -2.18 14.75
N GLN A 39 11.12 -2.10 14.72
CA GLN A 39 11.83 -0.90 15.17
C GLN A 39 11.49 0.32 14.30
N SER A 40 11.45 0.18 12.98
CA SER A 40 11.04 1.26 12.08
C SER A 40 9.59 1.70 12.32
N LYS A 41 8.67 0.76 12.62
CA LYS A 41 7.28 1.09 12.98
C LYS A 41 7.22 1.91 14.26
N LYS A 42 7.94 1.49 15.31
CA LYS A 42 8.02 2.20 16.59
C LYS A 42 8.58 3.62 16.41
N ASN A 43 9.70 3.73 15.70
CA ASN A 43 10.34 5.01 15.42
C ASN A 43 9.42 5.96 14.62
N ARG A 44 8.70 5.44 13.61
CA ARG A 44 7.72 6.22 12.84
C ARG A 44 6.59 6.73 13.71
N LEU A 45 6.03 5.88 14.58
CA LEU A 45 4.95 6.26 15.48
C LEU A 45 5.37 7.37 16.45
N GLU A 46 6.56 7.24 17.04
CA GLU A 46 7.09 8.25 17.97
C GLU A 46 7.34 9.58 17.26
N LYS A 47 8.00 9.56 16.09
CA LYS A 47 8.25 10.77 15.28
C LYS A 47 6.94 11.43 14.83
N ALA A 48 5.95 10.65 14.41
CA ALA A 48 4.65 11.19 14.00
C ALA A 48 3.91 11.88 15.14
N LYS A 49 3.93 11.30 16.36
CA LYS A 49 3.34 11.94 17.55
C LYS A 49 4.02 13.27 17.87
N LYS A 50 5.36 13.30 17.85
CA LYS A 50 6.15 14.51 18.10
C LYS A 50 5.88 15.58 17.04
N LEU A 51 5.82 15.20 15.76
CA LEU A 51 5.51 16.11 14.66
C LEU A 51 4.10 16.68 14.80
N LEU A 52 3.10 15.85 15.11
CA LEU A 52 1.72 16.29 15.31
C LEU A 52 1.63 17.35 16.43
N ASP A 53 2.35 17.13 17.53
CA ASP A 53 2.36 18.07 18.64
C ASP A 53 3.05 19.40 18.28
N ALA A 54 4.18 19.34 17.58
CA ALA A 54 4.86 20.52 17.06
C ALA A 54 3.99 21.34 16.08
N LEU A 55 3.18 20.67 15.27
CA LEU A 55 2.26 21.28 14.31
C LEU A 55 1.01 21.89 14.94
N LYS A 56 0.71 21.62 16.22
CA LYS A 56 -0.36 22.35 16.94
C LYS A 56 0.06 23.79 17.25
N VAL A 57 1.35 24.00 17.48
CA VAL A 57 1.91 25.31 17.87
C VAL A 57 2.41 26.09 16.66
N ARG A 58 2.94 25.39 15.65
CA ARG A 58 3.54 25.99 14.44
C ARG A 58 2.63 25.84 13.23
N ARG A 59 2.65 26.82 12.33
CA ARG A 59 1.93 26.72 11.05
C ARG A 59 2.75 25.90 10.06
N LEU A 60 2.06 25.06 9.29
CA LEU A 60 2.70 24.26 8.23
C LEU A 60 3.45 25.11 7.19
N SER A 61 3.00 26.34 6.97
CA SER A 61 3.63 27.30 6.05
C SER A 61 5.04 27.74 6.46
N GLU A 62 5.44 27.51 7.71
CA GLU A 62 6.77 27.85 8.24
C GLU A 62 7.78 26.71 8.02
N ILE A 63 7.34 25.55 7.51
CA ILE A 63 8.19 24.38 7.27
C ILE A 63 8.51 24.28 5.79
N ILE A 64 9.79 24.37 5.46
CA ILE A 64 10.31 24.10 4.12
C ILE A 64 10.74 22.63 4.07
N TRP A 65 10.16 21.87 3.15
CA TRP A 65 10.51 20.46 2.92
C TRP A 65 11.46 20.36 1.74
N THR A 66 12.56 19.64 1.91
CA THR A 66 13.57 19.41 0.87
C THR A 66 13.81 17.92 0.74
N ASP A 67 13.95 17.44 -0.49
CA ASP A 67 14.30 16.05 -0.80
C ASP A 67 15.06 16.01 -2.12
N GLU A 68 15.95 15.04 -2.26
CA GLU A 68 16.67 14.81 -3.51
C GLU A 68 15.92 13.77 -4.35
N LYS A 69 15.70 14.10 -5.62
CA LYS A 69 15.05 13.18 -6.56
C LYS A 69 15.88 13.01 -7.81
N ILE A 70 16.09 11.75 -8.19
CA ILE A 70 16.73 11.40 -9.45
C ILE A 70 15.71 11.57 -10.58
N PHE A 71 16.07 12.38 -11.58
CA PHE A 71 15.33 12.51 -12.84
C PHE A 71 16.14 11.84 -13.94
N THR A 72 15.58 10.81 -14.58
CA THR A 72 16.20 10.15 -15.73
C THR A 72 15.73 10.81 -17.03
N VAL A 73 16.64 10.98 -18.00
CA VAL A 73 16.33 11.59 -19.30
C VAL A 73 15.23 10.83 -20.04
N GLU A 74 15.28 9.50 -19.96
CA GLU A 74 14.19 8.63 -20.40
C GLU A 74 13.45 8.09 -19.18
N PRO A 75 12.14 8.36 -19.04
CA PRO A 75 11.35 7.78 -17.97
C PRO A 75 11.11 6.29 -18.23
N LEU A 76 11.21 5.48 -17.18
CA LEU A 76 10.77 4.08 -17.27
C LEU A 76 9.27 4.05 -17.60
N PRO A 77 8.84 3.23 -18.60
CA PRO A 77 7.45 3.15 -18.99
C PRO A 77 6.61 2.57 -17.84
N ASN A 78 5.99 3.46 -17.06
CA ASN A 78 5.03 3.08 -16.03
C ASN A 78 3.61 3.06 -16.61
N ARG A 79 3.12 1.87 -16.94
CA ARG A 79 1.76 1.65 -17.47
C ARG A 79 0.64 2.19 -16.58
N GLN A 80 0.90 2.49 -15.30
CA GLN A 80 -0.09 3.08 -14.39
C GLN A 80 -0.17 4.61 -14.46
N ASN A 81 0.87 5.28 -14.95
CA ASN A 81 0.92 6.73 -15.06
C ASN A 81 0.43 7.24 -16.42
N ALA A 82 0.25 6.35 -17.40
CA ALA A 82 -0.29 6.65 -18.73
C ALA A 82 -1.83 6.51 -18.74
N ARG A 83 -2.52 7.37 -17.97
CA ARG A 83 -3.97 7.53 -18.04
C ARG A 83 -4.32 8.81 -18.78
#